data_AF-A0A3A0B0X3-F1
#
_entry.id   AF-A0A3A0B0X3-F1
#
_cell.length_a   1.000
_cell.length_b   1.000
_cell.length_c   1.000
_cell.angle_alpha   90.00
_cell.angle_beta   90.00
_cell.angle_gamma   90.00
#
_symmetry.space_group_name_H-M   'P 1'
#
loop_
_entity.id
_entity.type
_entity.pdbx_description
1 polymer ?
#
loop_
_entity_poly.entity_id
_entity_poly.type
_entity_poly.pdbx_seq_one_letter_code
_entity_poly.pdbx_strand_id
1 'polypeptide(L)'
;MDETIVAARIHPGIGVARVGNSLTDYFVGPELPQPLPQPPNFYRDATGALKRQAARFRVYGVNAAGQVVRELTAADAAIEWTVEIANKKAAWYNYELPLDIPQAVAV
;
A
#
# COMPACT_ATOMS: atom_id res chain seq x y z
N MET A 1 -5.09 -15.78 26.14
CA MET A 1 -4.64 -14.49 25.55
C MET A 1 -5.78 -13.50 25.76
N ASP A 2 -5.51 -12.20 25.86
CA ASP A 2 -6.58 -11.19 25.94
C ASP A 2 -7.21 -11.01 24.55
N GLU A 3 -8.48 -11.37 24.43
CA GLU A 3 -9.26 -11.34 23.19
C GLU A 3 -10.13 -10.07 23.07
N THR A 4 -10.08 -9.18 24.05
CA THR A 4 -10.87 -7.95 24.05
C THR A 4 -10.30 -6.96 23.04
N ILE A 5 -11.08 -6.64 22.00
CA ILE A 5 -10.70 -5.63 21.00
C ILE A 5 -11.05 -4.25 21.55
N VAL A 6 -10.06 -3.37 21.63
CA VAL A 6 -10.24 -1.98 22.11
C VAL A 6 -9.98 -0.92 21.03
N ALA A 7 -9.38 -1.30 19.90
CA ALA A 7 -9.15 -0.42 18.76
C ALA A 7 -9.09 -1.17 17.43
N ALA A 8 -9.39 -0.45 16.34
CA ALA A 8 -9.17 -0.89 14.96
C ALA A 8 -7.91 -0.23 14.37
N ARG A 9 -7.17 -0.96 13.55
CA ARG A 9 -5.94 -0.50 12.88
C ARG A 9 -5.93 -0.93 11.42
N ILE A 10 -5.53 -0.03 10.52
CA ILE A 10 -5.37 -0.31 9.09
C ILE A 10 -3.95 -0.82 8.84
N HIS A 11 -3.83 -1.95 8.14
CA HIS A 11 -2.56 -2.51 7.71
C HIS A 11 -2.57 -2.85 6.21
N PRO A 12 -1.49 -2.57 5.46
CA PRO A 12 -0.26 -1.91 5.92
C PRO A 12 -0.49 -0.43 6.25
N GLY A 13 0.34 0.15 7.11
CA GLY A 13 0.27 1.59 7.40
C GLY A 13 0.64 2.47 6.19
N ILE A 14 1.43 1.92 5.26
CA ILE A 14 1.77 2.54 3.98
C ILE A 14 1.51 1.51 2.87
N GLY A 15 0.55 1.80 1.98
CA GLY A 15 0.32 1.00 0.79
C GLY A 15 1.22 1.41 -0.36
N VAL A 16 1.70 0.43 -1.13
CA VAL A 16 2.50 0.68 -2.34
C VAL A 16 1.75 0.15 -3.56
N ALA A 17 1.39 1.07 -4.45
CA ALA A 17 0.79 0.76 -5.74
C ALA A 17 1.76 1.13 -6.89
N ARG A 18 1.60 0.49 -8.05
CA ARG A 18 2.38 0.80 -9.25
C ARG A 18 1.47 1.02 -10.45
N VAL A 19 1.89 1.96 -11.30
CA VAL A 19 1.23 2.26 -12.56
C VAL A 19 1.34 1.10 -13.55
N GLY A 20 0.32 0.96 -14.40
CA GLY A 20 0.25 -0.01 -15.48
C GLY A 20 -0.75 0.48 -16.53
N ASN A 21 -0.54 0.12 -17.80
CA ASN A 21 -1.34 0.59 -18.94
C ASN A 21 -2.38 -0.44 -19.43
N SER A 22 -2.51 -1.60 -18.77
CA SER A 22 -3.67 -2.49 -19.00
C SER A 22 -4.95 -1.77 -18.59
N LEU A 23 -6.01 -1.83 -19.39
CA LEU A 23 -7.26 -1.11 -19.08
C LEU A 23 -8.05 -1.82 -17.98
N THR A 24 -8.08 -3.15 -17.99
CA THR A 24 -8.93 -3.96 -17.10
C THR A 24 -8.13 -4.66 -16.01
N ASP A 25 -6.88 -5.02 -16.27
CA ASP A 25 -6.19 -5.99 -15.42
C ASP A 25 -5.29 -5.32 -14.37
N TYR A 26 -5.27 -5.92 -13.19
CA TYR A 26 -4.37 -5.59 -12.10
C TYR A 26 -4.01 -6.86 -11.31
N PHE A 27 -3.01 -6.74 -10.45
CA PHE A 27 -2.70 -7.76 -9.45
C PHE A 27 -2.46 -7.10 -8.09
N VAL A 28 -2.66 -7.85 -7.00
CA VAL A 28 -2.35 -7.38 -5.65
C VAL A 28 -0.85 -7.51 -5.43
N GLY A 29 -0.22 -6.45 -4.92
CA GLY A 29 1.19 -6.44 -4.55
C GLY A 29 1.54 -7.47 -3.48
N PRO A 30 2.84 -7.73 -3.26
CA PRO A 30 3.27 -8.68 -2.24
C PRO A 30 2.93 -8.16 -0.83
N GLU A 31 2.42 -9.05 0.01
CA GLU A 31 2.19 -8.82 1.44
C GLU A 31 3.30 -9.41 2.32
N LEU A 32 4.29 -10.03 1.70
CA LEU A 32 5.47 -10.60 2.33
C LEU A 32 6.72 -9.90 1.79
N PRO A 33 7.77 -9.71 2.61
CA PRO A 33 9.02 -9.10 2.16
C PRO A 33 9.69 -9.84 0.99
N GLN A 34 9.56 -11.16 0.93
CA GLN A 34 10.16 -12.01 -0.09
C GLN A 34 9.08 -12.95 -0.65
N PRO A 35 8.26 -12.50 -1.60
CA PRO A 35 7.24 -13.33 -2.23
C PRO A 35 7.88 -14.36 -3.18
N LEU A 36 7.19 -15.48 -3.41
CA LEU A 36 7.56 -16.39 -4.48
C LEU A 36 7.44 -15.71 -5.85
N PRO A 37 8.26 -16.10 -6.83
CA PRO A 37 8.16 -15.57 -8.19
C PRO A 37 6.81 -15.93 -8.81
N GLN A 38 6.26 -15.01 -9.58
CA GLN A 38 5.06 -15.24 -10.38
C GLN A 38 5.41 -16.02 -11.66
N PRO A 39 4.46 -16.77 -12.24
CA PRO A 39 4.70 -17.51 -13.47
C PRO A 39 5.04 -16.57 -14.64
N PRO A 40 5.65 -17.08 -15.72
CA PRO A 40 5.88 -16.31 -16.94
C PRO A 40 4.59 -15.65 -17.45
N ASN A 41 4.72 -14.46 -18.02
CA ASN A 41 3.62 -13.65 -18.56
C ASN A 41 2.57 -13.18 -17.53
N PHE A 42 2.82 -13.32 -16.23
CA PHE A 42 1.88 -12.88 -15.19
C PHE A 42 1.62 -11.36 -15.20
N TYR A 43 2.66 -10.54 -15.35
CA TYR A 43 2.59 -9.07 -15.17
C TYR A 43 2.00 -8.30 -16.36
N ARG A 44 1.73 -8.98 -17.47
CA ARG A 44 1.13 -8.38 -18.66
C ARG A 44 -0.20 -9.04 -18.96
N ASP A 45 -1.13 -8.29 -19.54
CA ASP A 45 -2.37 -8.85 -20.07
C ASP A 45 -2.15 -9.51 -21.45
N ALA A 46 -3.21 -10.05 -22.03
CA ALA A 46 -3.16 -10.72 -23.33
C ALA A 46 -2.72 -9.83 -24.51
N THR A 47 -2.79 -8.50 -24.35
CA THR A 47 -2.35 -7.52 -25.36
C THR A 47 -0.88 -7.12 -25.18
N GLY A 48 -0.24 -7.55 -24.09
CA GLY A 48 1.11 -7.15 -23.71
C GLY A 48 1.17 -5.89 -22.84
N ALA A 49 0.02 -5.28 -22.50
CA ALA A 49 -0.01 -4.12 -21.61
C ALA A 49 0.31 -4.52 -20.16
N LEU A 50 0.99 -3.63 -19.44
CA LEU A 50 1.42 -3.83 -18.06
C LEU A 50 0.22 -3.72 -17.11
N LYS A 51 0.01 -4.75 -16.29
CA LYS A 51 -1.03 -4.74 -15.25
C LYS A 51 -0.67 -3.73 -14.16
N ARG A 52 -1.68 -3.05 -13.60
CA ARG A 52 -1.49 -2.22 -12.40
C ARG A 52 -1.16 -3.11 -11.19
N GLN A 53 -0.33 -2.61 -10.29
CA GLN A 53 -0.15 -3.24 -8.98
C GLN A 53 -0.99 -2.50 -7.95
N ALA A 54 -1.97 -3.17 -7.36
CA ALA A 54 -2.81 -2.64 -6.29
C ALA A 54 -2.20 -2.90 -4.91
N ALA A 55 -2.41 -1.96 -3.98
CA ALA A 55 -2.17 -2.19 -2.56
C ALA A 55 -3.45 -2.73 -1.91
N ARG A 56 -3.34 -3.80 -1.12
CA ARG A 56 -4.45 -4.30 -0.30
C ARG A 56 -4.29 -3.77 1.13
N PHE A 57 -5.35 -3.17 1.64
CA PHE A 57 -5.47 -2.77 3.03
C PHE A 57 -6.48 -3.67 3.75
N ARG A 58 -6.24 -3.91 5.02
CA ARG A 58 -7.09 -4.70 5.92
C ARG A 58 -7.25 -3.96 7.24
N VAL A 59 -8.34 -4.22 7.94
CA VAL A 59 -8.59 -3.68 9.29
C VAL A 59 -8.37 -4.81 10.29
N TYR A 60 -7.55 -4.56 11.32
CA TYR A 60 -7.31 -5.51 12.41
C TYR A 60 -7.78 -4.93 13.73
N GLY A 61 -8.44 -5.76 14.53
CA GLY A 61 -8.78 -5.46 15.91
C GLY A 61 -7.59 -5.74 16.82
N VAL A 62 -7.24 -4.79 17.68
CA VAL A 62 -6.11 -4.89 18.62
C VAL A 62 -6.58 -4.79 20.07
N ASN A 63 -5.91 -5.51 20.96
CA ASN A 63 -6.16 -5.45 22.41
C ASN A 63 -5.47 -4.25 23.08
N ALA A 64 -5.66 -4.10 24.40
CA ALA A 64 -5.07 -2.99 25.17
C ALA A 64 -3.54 -2.97 25.17
N ALA A 65 -2.90 -4.12 24.91
CA ALA A 65 -1.44 -4.24 24.75
C ALA A 65 -0.96 -3.96 23.31
N GLY A 66 -1.86 -3.61 22.38
CA GLY A 66 -1.54 -3.34 20.97
C GLY A 66 -1.31 -4.59 20.12
N GLN A 67 -1.65 -5.78 20.63
CA GLN A 67 -1.51 -7.04 19.90
C GLN A 67 -2.72 -7.28 19.00
N VAL A 68 -2.48 -7.80 17.80
CA VAL A 68 -3.56 -8.18 16.87
C VAL A 68 -4.33 -9.36 17.44
N VAL A 69 -5.64 -9.18 17.61
CA VAL A 69 -6.57 -10.25 18.01
C VAL A 69 -7.07 -10.98 16.77
N ARG A 70 -7.64 -10.24 15.80
CA ARG A 70 -8.18 -10.78 14.54
C ARG A 70 -8.36 -9.70 13.47
N GLU A 71 -8.54 -10.12 12.22
CA GLU A 71 -9.02 -9.25 11.15
C GLU A 71 -10.49 -8.90 11.38
N LEU A 72 -10.86 -7.64 11.15
CA LEU A 72 -12.24 -7.15 11.13
C LEU A 72 -12.71 -7.04 9.69
N THR A 73 -13.86 -7.63 9.41
CA THR A 73 -14.45 -7.69 8.07
C THR A 73 -15.87 -7.13 8.06
N ALA A 74 -16.53 -7.16 6.91
CA ALA A 74 -17.95 -6.80 6.79
C ALA A 74 -18.89 -7.68 7.65
N ALA A 75 -18.42 -8.86 8.09
CA ALA A 75 -19.16 -9.69 9.04
C ALA A 75 -19.13 -9.13 10.48
N ASP A 76 -18.19 -8.24 10.77
CA ASP A 76 -17.96 -7.69 12.11
C ASP A 76 -18.49 -6.26 12.27
N ALA A 77 -18.42 -5.46 11.20
CA ALA A 77 -18.83 -4.07 11.20
C ALA A 77 -19.09 -3.54 9.78
N ALA A 78 -19.81 -2.43 9.67
CA ALA A 78 -19.81 -1.62 8.45
C ALA A 78 -18.45 -0.93 8.29
N ILE A 79 -17.80 -1.10 7.14
CA ILE A 79 -16.49 -0.50 6.84
C ILE A 79 -16.62 0.41 5.62
N GLU A 80 -16.39 1.69 5.83
CA GLU A 80 -16.31 2.70 4.78
C GLU A 80 -14.86 3.16 4.63
N TRP A 81 -14.36 3.16 3.39
CA TRP A 81 -13.00 3.58 3.08
C TRP A 81 -13.00 4.92 2.37
N THR A 82 -12.28 5.89 2.93
CA THR A 82 -11.98 7.16 2.27
C THR A 82 -10.51 7.20 1.91
N VAL A 83 -10.21 7.52 0.65
CA VAL A 83 -8.83 7.64 0.14
C VAL A 83 -8.70 8.94 -0.63
N GLU A 84 -7.73 9.76 -0.22
CA GLU A 84 -7.40 11.01 -0.88
C GLU A 84 -6.00 10.90 -1.50
N ILE A 85 -5.90 11.12 -2.80
CA ILE A 85 -4.64 11.08 -3.54
C ILE A 85 -4.34 12.45 -4.14
N ALA A 86 -3.06 12.82 -4.15
CA ALA A 86 -2.60 14.08 -4.73
C ALA A 86 -1.26 13.90 -5.46
N ASN A 87 -1.07 14.68 -6.52
CA ASN A 87 0.22 14.84 -7.18
C ASN A 87 0.64 16.30 -7.08
N LYS A 88 1.64 16.59 -6.24
CA LYS A 88 2.19 17.94 -6.05
C LYS A 88 3.52 18.15 -6.78
N LYS A 89 3.94 17.24 -7.67
CA LYS A 89 5.26 17.27 -8.31
C LYS A 89 5.50 18.58 -9.08
N ALA A 90 4.53 19.01 -9.89
CA ALA A 90 4.66 20.24 -10.69
C ALA A 90 4.50 21.54 -9.88
N ALA A 91 3.99 21.45 -8.64
CA ALA A 91 3.83 22.57 -7.73
C ALA A 91 4.98 22.67 -6.72
N TRP A 92 6.01 21.82 -6.85
CA TRP A 92 7.13 21.73 -5.93
C TRP A 92 8.41 22.31 -6.51
N TYR A 93 9.43 22.45 -5.67
CA TYR A 93 10.77 22.84 -6.08
C TYR A 93 11.37 21.81 -7.04
N ASN A 94 12.21 22.29 -7.97
CA ASN A 94 13.06 21.43 -8.78
C ASN A 94 13.96 20.58 -7.89
N TYR A 95 14.19 19.34 -8.31
CA TYR A 95 15.15 18.47 -7.64
C TYR A 95 16.54 18.69 -8.24
N GLU A 96 17.43 19.32 -7.48
CA GLU A 96 18.84 19.49 -7.84
C GLU A 96 19.72 18.47 -7.10
N LEU A 97 19.52 18.35 -5.79
CA LEU A 97 20.26 17.46 -4.89
C LEU A 97 19.44 17.17 -3.61
N PRO A 98 19.72 16.06 -2.89
CA PRO A 98 19.21 15.87 -1.54
C PRO A 98 19.68 17.02 -0.64
N LEU A 99 18.77 17.72 0.03
CA LEU A 99 19.14 18.91 0.83
C LEU A 99 19.71 18.57 2.22
N ASP A 100 19.72 17.29 2.58
CA ASP A 100 20.20 16.75 3.85
C ASP A 100 21.64 16.23 3.80
N ILE A 101 22.32 16.33 2.65
CA ILE A 101 23.74 15.97 2.53
C ILE A 101 24.66 17.18 2.71
N PRO A 102 25.90 16.99 3.19
CA PRO A 102 26.85 18.10 3.42
C PRO A 102 27.09 18.99 2.20
N GLN A 103 27.05 18.42 0.99
CA GLN A 103 27.29 19.13 -0.27
C GLN A 103 26.22 20.19 -0.58
N ALA A 104 25.05 20.11 0.08
CA ALA A 104 23.95 21.04 -0.10
C ALA A 104 24.14 22.38 0.62
N VAL A 105 25.04 22.46 1.61
CA VAL A 105 25.23 23.64 2.47
C VAL A 105 25.90 24.81 1.72
N ALA A 106 26.54 24.52 0.59
CA ALA A 106 27.25 25.52 -0.22
C ALA A 106 26.44 26.04 -1.42
N VAL A 107 25.17 25.61 -1.57
CA VAL A 107 24.26 25.99 -2.66
C VAL A 107 23.30 27.07 -2.20
#